data_AF-A0A0M2JWA1-F1
#
_entry.id   AF-A0A0M2JWA1-F1
#
_cell.length_a   1.000
_cell.length_b   1.000
_cell.length_c   1.000
_cell.angle_alpha   90.00
_cell.angle_beta   90.00
_cell.angle_gamma   90.00
#
_symmetry.space_group_name_H-M   'P 1'
#
loop_
_entity.id
_entity.type
_entity.pdbx_description
1 polymer ?
#
loop_
_entity_poly.entity_id
_entity_poly.type
_entity_poly.pdbx_seq_one_letter_code
_entity_poly.pdbx_strand_id
1 'polypeptide(L)'
;MAVNSRRARAARRRKRRVAAVVNDLTDAQWTAIKAAWNGCAYCGATTASLQRDCVMAISRGGRYTVDNVVPACGPCNASKCNDEVTGWLRRKRLDERLFLERYVAIRATLLAANAESALTVVADVAAQLP
;
A
#
# COMPACT_ATOMS: atom_id res chain seq x y z
N MET A 1 -9.44 23.57 27.30
CA MET A 1 -9.15 23.80 25.86
C MET A 1 -8.22 22.71 25.36
N ALA A 2 -8.60 21.91 24.36
CA ALA A 2 -7.70 20.91 23.80
C ALA A 2 -6.54 21.60 23.08
N VAL A 3 -5.33 21.47 23.64
CA VAL A 3 -4.12 22.09 23.09
C VAL A 3 -3.83 21.46 21.73
N ASN A 4 -3.88 22.27 20.67
CA ASN A 4 -3.75 21.83 19.29
C ASN A 4 -2.29 21.48 18.95
N SER A 5 -1.84 20.31 19.41
CA SER A 5 -0.47 19.85 19.22
C SER A 5 -0.13 19.68 17.73
N ARG A 6 1.14 19.83 17.35
CA ARG A 6 1.59 19.59 15.97
C ARG A 6 1.19 18.18 15.50
N ARG A 7 1.27 17.19 16.40
CA ARG A 7 0.83 15.80 16.14
C ARG A 7 -0.67 15.71 15.85
N ALA A 8 -1.52 16.37 16.64
CA ALA A 8 -2.96 16.39 16.41
C ALA A 8 -3.33 17.05 15.06
N ARG A 9 -2.61 18.10 14.65
CA ARG A 9 -2.78 18.72 13.32
C ARG A 9 -2.37 17.77 12.19
N ALA A 10 -1.22 17.13 12.31
CA ALA A 10 -0.73 16.17 11.31
C ALA A 10 -1.70 14.99 11.14
N ALA A 11 -2.20 14.42 12.23
CA ALA A 11 -3.18 13.35 12.21
C ALA A 11 -4.49 13.75 11.52
N ARG A 12 -5.04 14.93 11.83
CA ARG A 12 -6.24 15.47 11.17
C ARG A 12 -6.03 15.68 9.67
N ARG A 13 -4.87 16.24 9.27
CA ARG A 13 -4.51 16.41 7.85
C ARG A 13 -4.41 15.07 7.13
N ARG A 14 -3.79 14.06 7.76
CA ARG A 14 -3.70 12.71 7.20
C ARG A 14 -5.08 12.08 7.04
N LYS A 15 -5.95 12.15 8.05
CA LYS A 15 -7.32 11.63 7.98
C LYS A 15 -8.10 12.24 6.81
N ARG A 16 -8.06 13.58 6.66
CA ARG A 16 -8.73 14.28 5.56
C ARG A 16 -8.23 13.83 4.19
N ARG A 17 -6.91 13.68 4.02
CA ARG A 17 -6.31 13.26 2.76
C ARG A 17 -6.71 11.86 2.34
N VAL A 18 -6.77 10.92 3.28
CA VAL A 18 -7.23 9.55 3.00
C VAL A 18 -8.68 9.55 2.58
N ALA A 19 -9.54 10.27 3.32
CA ALA A 19 -10.95 10.34 3.02
C ALA A 19 -11.25 10.98 1.65
N ALA A 20 -10.32 11.79 1.13
CA ALA A 20 -10.45 12.47 -0.15
C ALA A 20 -9.92 11.67 -1.36
N VAL A 21 -9.33 10.49 -1.14
CA VAL A 21 -8.81 9.63 -2.22
C VAL A 21 -9.47 8.25 -2.17
N VAL A 22 -9.34 7.50 -3.25
CA VAL A 22 -9.76 6.08 -3.26
C VAL A 22 -8.96 5.34 -2.20
N ASN A 23 -9.68 4.65 -1.33
CA ASN A 23 -9.19 3.92 -0.17
C ASN A 23 -10.04 2.67 0.02
N ASP A 24 -9.96 1.76 -0.95
CA ASP A 24 -10.77 0.56 -1.10
C ASP A 24 -9.99 -0.73 -0.80
N LEU A 25 -8.73 -0.63 -0.35
CA LEU A 25 -7.91 -1.79 -0.03
C LEU A 25 -8.55 -2.62 1.09
N THR A 26 -8.95 -3.85 0.75
CA THR A 26 -9.58 -4.79 1.68
C THR A 26 -8.53 -5.57 2.50
N ASP A 27 -8.96 -6.20 3.59
CA ASP A 27 -8.06 -7.03 4.40
C ASP A 27 -7.60 -8.32 3.67
N ALA A 28 -8.44 -8.86 2.79
CA ALA A 28 -8.08 -9.98 1.92
C ALA A 28 -6.98 -9.57 0.92
N GLN A 29 -7.15 -8.43 0.24
CA GLN A 29 -6.12 -7.87 -0.64
C GLN A 29 -4.84 -7.56 0.11
N TRP A 30 -4.93 -7.02 1.34
CA TRP A 30 -3.76 -6.80 2.17
C TRP A 30 -3.02 -8.10 2.53
N THR A 31 -3.75 -9.17 2.81
CA THR A 31 -3.16 -10.48 3.07
C THR A 31 -2.45 -11.02 1.83
N ALA A 32 -3.05 -10.90 0.64
CA ALA A 32 -2.44 -11.26 -0.63
C ALA A 32 -1.17 -10.45 -0.92
N ILE A 33 -1.19 -9.13 -0.66
CA ILE A 33 -0.01 -8.25 -0.76
C ILE A 33 1.13 -8.74 0.14
N LYS A 34 0.86 -9.03 1.41
CA LYS A 34 1.88 -9.54 2.34
C LYS A 34 2.48 -10.86 1.85
N ALA A 35 1.63 -11.77 1.39
CA ALA A 35 2.07 -13.07 0.88
C ALA A 35 2.96 -12.92 -0.37
N ALA A 36 2.56 -12.10 -1.34
CA ALA A 36 3.29 -11.90 -2.59
C ALA A 36 4.68 -11.25 -2.39
N TRP A 37 4.80 -10.35 -1.42
CA TRP A 37 6.08 -9.72 -1.09
C TRP A 37 6.96 -10.58 -0.19
N ASN A 38 6.35 -11.37 0.70
CA ASN A 38 7.02 -12.23 1.69
C ASN A 38 8.07 -11.49 2.56
N GLY A 39 7.73 -10.28 3.00
CA GLY A 39 8.62 -9.43 3.79
C GLY A 39 8.39 -7.95 3.52
N CYS A 40 9.23 -7.10 4.11
CA CYS A 40 9.27 -5.67 3.78
C CYS A 40 9.66 -5.51 2.31
N ALA A 41 8.85 -4.79 1.53
CA ALA A 41 9.08 -4.51 0.12
C ALA A 41 10.40 -3.78 -0.15
N TYR A 42 10.95 -3.11 0.87
CA TYR A 42 12.14 -2.28 0.73
C TYR A 42 13.41 -2.98 1.20
N CYS A 43 13.45 -3.44 2.45
CA CYS A 43 14.66 -4.06 3.03
C CYS A 43 14.61 -5.59 3.09
N GLY A 44 13.51 -6.22 2.67
CA GLY A 44 13.33 -7.68 2.70
C GLY A 44 13.07 -8.27 4.08
N ALA A 45 13.14 -7.48 5.17
CA ALA A 45 12.97 -8.01 6.52
C ALA A 45 11.59 -8.66 6.74
N THR A 46 11.59 -9.87 7.29
CA THR A 46 10.40 -10.67 7.62
C THR A 46 9.98 -10.42 9.08
N THR A 47 9.49 -9.22 9.35
CA THR A 47 9.00 -8.85 10.70
C THR A 47 7.54 -9.22 10.88
N ALA A 48 7.12 -9.52 12.11
CA ALA A 48 5.72 -9.86 12.43
C ALA A 48 4.71 -8.72 12.15
N SER A 49 5.15 -7.45 12.18
CA SER A 49 4.28 -6.27 12.08
C SER A 49 4.59 -5.39 10.85
N LEU A 50 4.32 -5.93 9.66
CA LEU A 50 4.35 -5.14 8.43
C LEU A 50 3.22 -4.11 8.39
N GLN A 51 3.55 -2.90 7.99
CA GLN A 51 2.64 -1.77 7.82
C GLN A 51 2.32 -1.59 6.34
N ARG A 52 1.14 -1.03 6.06
CA ARG A 52 0.75 -0.62 4.70
C ARG A 52 1.41 0.71 4.36
N ASP A 53 2.34 0.71 3.41
CA ASP A 53 2.93 1.92 2.85
C ASP A 53 2.47 2.14 1.42
N CYS A 54 2.27 3.40 1.02
CA CYS A 54 1.91 3.77 -0.33
C CYS A 54 3.18 4.11 -1.12
N VAL A 55 3.45 3.39 -2.21
CA VAL A 55 4.60 3.62 -3.10
C VAL A 55 4.62 5.08 -3.56
N MET A 56 3.51 5.55 -4.14
CA MET A 56 3.21 6.98 -4.27
C MET A 56 2.45 7.46 -3.03
N ALA A 57 3.03 8.38 -2.26
CA ALA A 57 2.37 8.91 -1.07
C ALA A 57 1.04 9.62 -1.42
N ILE A 58 0.02 9.50 -0.56
CA ILE A 58 -1.28 10.17 -0.74
C ILE A 58 -1.12 11.70 -0.86
N SER A 59 -0.14 12.29 -0.15
CA SER A 59 0.14 13.72 -0.25
C SER A 59 0.72 14.17 -1.59
N ARG A 60 1.03 13.23 -2.48
CA ARG A 60 1.60 13.40 -3.83
C ARG A 60 0.69 12.81 -4.91
N GLY A 61 -0.58 12.53 -4.59
CA GLY A 61 -1.56 12.00 -5.55
C GLY A 61 -1.79 10.48 -5.50
N GLY A 62 -1.11 9.77 -4.60
CA GLY A 62 -1.30 8.33 -4.43
C GLY A 62 -2.66 7.96 -3.80
N ARG A 63 -3.06 6.70 -4.01
CA ARG A 63 -4.31 6.10 -3.50
C ARG A 63 -4.00 4.97 -2.52
N TYR A 64 -4.99 4.54 -1.74
CA TYR A 64 -4.83 3.47 -0.77
C TYR A 64 -5.53 2.20 -1.29
N THR A 65 -4.90 1.63 -2.31
CA THR A 65 -5.44 0.63 -3.25
C THR A 65 -4.43 -0.50 -3.42
N VAL A 66 -4.85 -1.64 -3.98
CA VAL A 66 -4.00 -2.82 -4.19
C VAL A 66 -2.76 -2.53 -5.06
N ASP A 67 -2.88 -1.60 -6.01
CA ASP A 67 -1.82 -1.28 -6.97
C ASP A 67 -0.77 -0.32 -6.41
N ASN A 68 -1.05 0.41 -5.33
CA ASN A 68 -0.13 1.40 -4.76
C ASN A 68 0.40 1.01 -3.37
N VAL A 69 -0.25 0.08 -2.66
CA VAL A 69 0.16 -0.31 -1.31
C VAL A 69 1.13 -1.49 -1.33
N VAL A 70 2.21 -1.37 -0.57
CA VAL A 70 3.21 -2.42 -0.33
C VAL A 70 3.42 -2.63 1.16
N PRO A 71 3.91 -3.80 1.60
CA PRO A 71 4.25 -4.02 3.00
C PRO A 71 5.60 -3.40 3.33
N ALA A 72 5.67 -2.67 4.44
CA ALA A 72 6.90 -2.04 4.91
C ALA A 72 7.08 -2.27 6.41
N CYS A 73 8.31 -2.54 6.85
CA CYS A 73 8.62 -2.54 8.28
C CYS A 73 8.57 -1.10 8.84
N GLY A 74 8.40 -0.96 10.16
CA GLY A 74 8.32 0.34 10.84
C GLY A 74 9.47 1.30 10.50
N PRO A 75 10.74 0.88 10.54
CA PRO A 75 11.88 1.73 10.19
C PRO A 75 11.85 2.23 8.73
N CYS A 76 11.54 1.35 7.77
CA CYS A 76 11.47 1.75 6.36
C CYS A 76 10.30 2.70 6.10
N ASN A 77 9.11 2.38 6.61
CA ASN A 77 7.92 3.21 6.44
C ASN A 77 8.13 4.61 7.06
N ALA A 78 8.66 4.67 8.28
CA ALA A 78 8.97 5.93 8.95
C ALA A 78 10.05 6.74 8.20
N SER A 79 11.07 6.06 7.68
CA SER A 79 12.15 6.71 6.93
C SER A 79 11.72 7.23 5.56
N LYS A 80 10.86 6.49 4.84
CA LYS A 80 10.31 6.93 3.54
C LYS A 80 9.33 8.07 3.75
N CYS A 81 8.45 7.96 4.75
CA CYS A 81 7.46 8.95 5.08
C CYS A 81 6.64 9.34 3.84
N ASN A 82 6.82 10.56 3.34
CA ASN A 82 6.09 11.08 2.19
C ASN A 82 6.90 10.98 0.90
N ASP A 83 8.20 10.66 0.98
CA ASP A 83 9.15 10.82 -0.11
C ASP A 83 8.78 9.96 -1.31
N GLU A 84 9.19 10.42 -2.49
CA GLU A 84 9.08 9.63 -3.71
C GLU A 84 9.98 8.40 -3.58
N VAL A 85 9.46 7.24 -3.98
CA VAL A 85 10.04 5.94 -3.62
C VAL A 85 11.44 5.76 -4.21
N THR A 86 11.67 6.12 -5.47
CA THR A 86 12.96 5.89 -6.14
C THR A 86 14.03 6.81 -5.58
N GLY A 87 13.72 8.09 -5.37
CA GLY A 87 14.62 9.05 -4.72
C GLY A 87 14.94 8.65 -3.28
N TRP A 88 13.99 8.06 -2.55
CA TRP A 88 14.24 7.51 -1.22
C TRP A 88 15.10 6.24 -1.25
N LEU A 89 14.82 5.28 -2.15
CA LEU A 89 15.60 4.06 -2.32
C LEU A 89 17.08 4.37 -2.61
N ARG A 90 17.33 5.29 -3.56
CA ARG A 90 18.70 5.76 -3.89
C ARG A 90 19.41 6.35 -2.68
N ARG A 91 18.74 7.25 -1.93
CA ARG A 91 19.30 7.85 -0.70
C ARG A 91 19.57 6.82 0.40
N LYS A 92 18.75 5.76 0.49
CA LYS A 92 18.94 4.65 1.42
C LYS A 92 19.95 3.60 0.93
N ARG A 93 20.45 3.73 -0.31
CA ARG A 93 21.31 2.75 -0.97
C ARG A 93 20.68 1.34 -1.02
N LEU A 94 19.35 1.31 -1.22
CA LEU A 94 18.61 0.08 -1.46
C LEU A 94 18.54 -0.19 -2.98
N ASP A 95 18.32 -1.46 -3.35
CA ASP A 95 18.26 -1.86 -4.76
C ASP A 95 16.94 -1.37 -5.40
N GLU A 96 17.02 -0.22 -6.07
CA GLU A 96 15.89 0.39 -6.78
C GLU A 96 15.37 -0.50 -7.91
N ARG A 97 16.28 -1.12 -8.67
CA ARG A 97 15.91 -1.93 -9.83
C ARG A 97 15.12 -3.15 -9.38
N LEU A 98 15.64 -3.88 -8.39
CA LEU A 98 14.96 -5.03 -7.81
C LEU A 98 13.57 -4.67 -7.27
N PHE A 99 13.45 -3.52 -6.59
CA PHE A 99 12.15 -3.05 -6.11
C PHE A 99 11.17 -2.82 -7.26
N LEU A 100 11.57 -2.09 -8.30
CA LEU A 100 10.69 -1.75 -9.42
C LEU A 100 10.26 -3.00 -10.21
N GLU A 101 11.19 -3.91 -10.49
CA GLU A 101 10.91 -5.18 -11.17
C GLU A 101 9.88 -6.00 -10.39
N ARG A 102 10.09 -6.18 -9.08
CA ARG A 102 9.15 -6.91 -8.23
C ARG A 102 7.81 -6.19 -8.09
N TYR A 103 7.82 -4.87 -7.96
CA TYR A 103 6.61 -4.07 -7.82
C TYR A 103 5.71 -4.21 -9.06
N VAL A 104 6.28 -4.13 -10.26
CA VAL A 104 5.53 -4.33 -11.51
C VAL A 104 4.97 -5.75 -11.60
N ALA A 105 5.80 -6.77 -11.34
CA ALA A 105 5.40 -8.17 -11.43
C ALA A 105 4.28 -8.52 -10.44
N ILE A 106 4.49 -8.22 -9.15
CA ILE A 106 3.52 -8.51 -8.08
C ILE A 106 2.21 -7.74 -8.32
N ARG A 107 2.29 -6.46 -8.71
CA ARG A 107 1.10 -5.66 -9.01
C ARG A 107 0.29 -6.27 -10.15
N ALA A 108 0.94 -6.72 -11.22
CA ALA A 108 0.25 -7.35 -12.34
C ALA A 108 -0.49 -8.62 -11.89
N THR A 109 0.17 -9.49 -11.11
CA THR A 109 -0.44 -10.71 -10.56
C THR A 109 -1.63 -10.40 -9.64
N LEU A 110 -1.50 -9.44 -8.72
CA LEU A 110 -2.57 -9.09 -7.79
C LEU A 110 -3.77 -8.45 -8.49
N LEU A 111 -3.54 -7.61 -9.51
CA LEU A 111 -4.63 -7.00 -10.28
C LEU A 111 -5.38 -8.05 -11.11
N ALA A 112 -4.68 -9.01 -11.71
CA ALA A 112 -5.30 -10.12 -12.42
C ALA A 112 -6.17 -10.97 -11.48
N ALA A 113 -5.61 -11.39 -10.34
CA ALA A 113 -6.34 -12.17 -9.34
C ALA A 113 -7.57 -11.44 -8.77
N ASN A 114 -7.46 -10.12 -8.57
CA ASN A 114 -8.59 -9.31 -8.12
C ASN A 114 -9.68 -9.20 -9.19
N ALA A 115 -9.31 -9.05 -10.47
CA ALA A 115 -10.26 -9.00 -11.57
C ALA A 115 -11.00 -10.34 -11.74
N GLU A 116 -10.28 -11.45 -11.65
CA GLU A 116 -10.87 -12.80 -11.62
C GLU A 116 -11.83 -12.97 -10.45
N SER A 117 -11.41 -12.58 -9.23
CA SER A 117 -12.26 -12.64 -8.04
C SER A 117 -13.53 -11.80 -8.19
N ALA A 118 -13.42 -10.61 -8.78
CA ALA A 118 -14.57 -9.74 -9.03
C ALA A 118 -15.55 -10.36 -10.04
N LEU A 119 -15.04 -11.00 -11.10
CA LEU A 119 -15.88 -11.66 -12.11
C LEU A 119 -16.66 -12.83 -11.50
N THR A 120 -16.01 -13.65 -10.67
CA THR A 120 -16.66 -14.75 -9.95
C THR A 120 -17.80 -14.25 -9.07
N VAL A 121 -17.56 -13.19 -8.28
CA VAL A 121 -18.61 -12.60 -7.43
C VAL A 121 -19.81 -12.11 -8.26
N VAL A 122 -19.56 -11.47 -9.41
CA VAL A 122 -20.66 -11.02 -10.29
C VAL A 122 -21.44 -12.20 -10.88
N ALA A 123 -20.75 -13.26 -11.28
CA ALA A 123 -21.40 -14.47 -11.79
C ALA A 123 -22.25 -15.18 -10.73
N ASP A 124 -21.74 -15.29 -9.50
CA ASP A 124 -22.46 -15.88 -8.38
C ASP A 124 -23.74 -15.08 -8.08
N VAL A 125 -23.62 -13.76 -7.94
CA VAL A 125 -24.77 -12.86 -7.70
C VAL A 125 -25.82 -13.00 -8.81
N ALA A 126 -25.40 -13.05 -10.08
CA ALA A 126 -26.30 -13.24 -11.21
C ALA A 126 -27.03 -14.60 -11.19
N ALA A 127 -26.37 -15.67 -10.73
CA ALA A 127 -26.96 -16.99 -10.61
C ALA A 127 -27.96 -17.13 -9.44
N GLN A 128 -27.95 -16.20 -8.48
CA GLN A 128 -28.89 -16.15 -7.35
C GLN A 128 -30.09 -15.20 -7.56
N LEU A 129 -30.19 -14.52 -8.72
CA LEU A 129 -31.40 -13.77 -9.08
C LEU A 129 -32.48 -14.73 -9.60
N PRO A 130 -33.75 -14.59 -9.15
CA PRO A 130 -34.87 -15.43 -9.58
C PRO A 130 -35.27 -15.20 -11.03
#